data_AF-A0A348P228-F1
#
_entry.id   AF-A0A348P228-F1
#
_cell.length_a   1.000
_cell.length_b   1.000
_cell.length_c   1.000
_cell.angle_alpha   90.00
_cell.angle_beta   90.00
_cell.angle_gamma   90.00
#
_symmetry.space_group_name_H-M   'P 1'
#
loop_
_entity.id
_entity.type
_entity.pdbx_description
1 polymer ?
#
loop_
_entity_poly.entity_id
_entity_poly.type
_entity_poly.pdbx_seq_one_letter_code
_entity_poly.pdbx_strand_id
1 'polypeptide(L)'
;MWFDVFEGLAIPFAGTVLGSACVFFMKKELSRNVQRALTGFAGGVMVAASIWSLLIPAMNLSVDKGRLAFLPAFIGFWLGILFLLFLDRVIPHLHMYADKAEGPKSRAAKTTMMVLAV
;
A
#
# COMPACT_ATOMS: atom_id res chain seq x y z
N MET A 1 -23.54 -6.00 -9.98
CA MET A 1 -22.13 -6.14 -10.40
C MET A 1 -21.43 -4.80 -10.59
N TRP A 2 -21.89 -3.90 -11.49
CA TRP A 2 -21.28 -2.56 -11.63
C TRP A 2 -21.49 -1.64 -10.42
N PHE A 3 -22.69 -1.67 -9.82
CA PHE A 3 -22.99 -0.90 -8.61
C PHE A 3 -22.16 -1.37 -7.40
N ASP A 4 -21.97 -2.69 -7.22
CA ASP A 4 -21.15 -3.24 -6.13
C ASP A 4 -19.67 -2.84 -6.23
N VAL A 5 -19.12 -2.81 -7.45
CA VAL A 5 -17.73 -2.36 -7.69
C VAL A 5 -17.59 -0.86 -7.44
N PHE A 6 -18.59 -0.07 -7.83
CA PHE A 6 -18.60 1.37 -7.57
C PHE A 6 -18.64 1.65 -6.06
N GLU A 7 -19.49 0.96 -5.31
CA GLU A 7 -19.54 1.08 -3.85
C GLU A 7 -18.23 0.62 -3.19
N GLY A 8 -17.65 -0.48 -3.67
CA GLY A 8 -16.37 -0.99 -3.18
C GLY A 8 -15.19 -0.03 -3.38
N LEU A 9 -15.23 0.80 -4.44
CA LEU A 9 -14.21 1.84 -4.69
C LEU A 9 -14.55 3.18 -4.00
N ALA A 10 -15.83 3.53 -3.91
CA ALA A 10 -16.28 4.80 -3.34
C ALA A 10 -15.96 4.89 -1.84
N ILE A 11 -16.07 3.79 -1.09
CA ILE A 11 -15.80 3.76 0.36
C ILE A 11 -14.33 4.11 0.68
N PRO A 12 -13.30 3.40 0.17
CA PRO A 12 -11.90 3.74 0.45
C PRO A 12 -11.51 5.10 -0.12
N PHE A 13 -12.09 5.49 -1.27
CA PHE A 13 -11.90 6.83 -1.83
C PHE A 13 -12.43 7.91 -0.89
N ALA A 14 -13.67 7.80 -0.43
CA ALA A 14 -14.27 8.72 0.53
C ALA A 14 -13.47 8.75 1.84
N GLY A 15 -13.00 7.60 2.34
CA GLY A 15 -12.14 7.52 3.52
C GLY A 15 -10.83 8.31 3.34
N THR A 16 -10.20 8.21 2.17
CA THR A 16 -8.98 8.96 1.85
C THR A 16 -9.24 10.46 1.73
N VAL A 17 -10.33 10.84 1.04
CA VAL A 17 -10.73 12.25 0.90
C VAL A 17 -11.00 12.86 2.27
N LEU A 18 -11.83 12.22 3.10
CA LEU A 18 -12.15 12.70 4.45
C LEU A 18 -10.92 12.76 5.34
N GLY A 19 -10.06 11.74 5.31
CA GLY A 19 -8.81 11.71 6.06
C GLY A 19 -7.86 12.84 5.67
N SER A 20 -7.73 13.13 4.36
CA SER A 20 -6.91 14.25 3.87
C SER A 20 -7.54 15.62 4.18
N ALA A 21 -8.87 15.73 4.15
CA ALA A 21 -9.57 16.98 4.45
C ALA A 21 -9.38 17.44 5.91
N CYS A 22 -9.14 16.51 6.84
CA CYS A 22 -8.80 16.83 8.22
C CYS A 22 -7.59 17.77 8.35
N VAL A 23 -6.66 17.75 7.39
CA VAL A 23 -5.47 18.62 7.38
C VAL A 23 -5.86 20.10 7.34
N PHE A 24 -6.97 20.48 6.69
CA PHE A 24 -7.43 21.88 6.64
C PHE A 24 -7.94 22.39 8.00
N PHE A 25 -8.40 21.49 8.87
CA PHE A 25 -8.82 21.83 10.23
C PHE A 25 -7.66 21.79 11.24
N MET A 26 -6.54 21.18 10.86
CA MET A 26 -5.34 21.11 11.67
C MET A 26 -4.47 22.36 11.50
N LYS A 27 -4.38 23.19 12.55
CA LYS A 27 -3.59 24.44 12.53
C LYS A 27 -2.07 24.23 12.69
N LYS A 28 -1.62 23.02 13.03
CA LYS A 28 -0.22 22.64 13.30
C LYS A 28 0.04 21.22 12.81
N GLU A 29 1.30 20.89 12.56
CA GLU A 29 1.73 19.52 12.26
C GLU A 29 1.30 18.54 13.36
N LEU A 30 1.00 17.30 12.96
CA LEU A 30 0.69 16.21 13.89
C LEU A 30 1.89 15.96 14.82
N SER A 31 1.62 15.71 16.10
CA SER A 31 2.67 15.28 17.00
C SER A 31 3.26 13.94 16.52
N ARG A 32 4.57 13.77 16.67
CA ARG A 32 5.30 12.57 16.20
C ARG A 32 4.70 11.27 16.71
N ASN A 33 4.13 11.27 17.91
CA ASN A 33 3.49 10.10 18.52
C ASN A 33 2.17 9.75 17.82
N VAL A 34 1.35 10.76 17.49
CA VAL A 34 0.08 10.53 16.77
C VAL A 34 0.37 10.06 15.34
N GLN A 35 1.35 10.66 14.66
CA GLN A 35 1.77 10.19 13.33
C GLN A 35 2.20 8.72 13.36
N ARG A 36 3.07 8.34 14.32
CA ARG A 36 3.50 6.94 14.49
C ARG A 36 2.33 6.00 14.79
N ALA A 37 1.39 6.42 15.64
CA ALA A 37 0.21 5.62 15.98
C ALA A 37 -0.68 5.40 14.75
N LEU A 38 -0.94 6.44 13.95
CA LEU A 38 -1.76 6.35 12.74
C LEU A 38 -1.09 5.52 11.64
N THR A 39 0.20 5.74 11.38
CA THR A 39 0.95 4.94 10.40
C THR A 39 1.06 3.47 10.84
N GLY A 40 1.29 3.22 12.13
CA GLY A 40 1.30 1.86 12.68
C GLY A 40 -0.07 1.18 12.60
N PHE A 41 -1.15 1.92 12.86
CA PHE A 41 -2.52 1.42 12.71
C PHE A 41 -2.81 1.04 11.25
N ALA A 42 -2.51 1.92 10.30
CA ALA A 42 -2.70 1.65 8.87
C ALA A 42 -1.91 0.42 8.42
N GLY A 43 -0.63 0.31 8.80
CA GLY A 43 0.19 -0.86 8.52
C GLY A 43 -0.39 -2.14 9.13
N GLY A 44 -0.84 -2.09 10.39
CA GLY A 44 -1.45 -3.23 11.07
C GLY A 44 -2.72 -3.73 10.40
N VAL A 45 -3.63 -2.83 10.02
CA VAL A 45 -4.88 -3.19 9.31
C VAL A 45 -4.57 -3.85 7.95
N MET A 46 -3.61 -3.31 7.20
CA MET A 46 -3.23 -3.88 5.89
C MET A 46 -2.59 -5.27 6.01
N VAL A 47 -1.76 -5.50 7.03
CA VAL A 47 -1.19 -6.83 7.31
C VAL A 47 -2.28 -7.83 7.69
N ALA A 48 -3.22 -7.45 8.56
CA ALA A 48 -4.31 -8.33 8.97
C ALA A 48 -5.22 -8.70 7.79
N ALA A 49 -5.62 -7.73 6.97
CA ALA A 49 -6.42 -7.96 5.76
C ALA A 49 -5.70 -8.90 4.77
N SER A 50 -4.37 -8.75 4.63
CA SER A 50 -3.58 -9.61 3.75
C SER A 50 -3.59 -11.08 4.17
N ILE A 51 -3.61 -11.37 5.48
CA ILE A 51 -3.62 -12.75 5.98
C ILE A 51 -5.04 -13.34 5.95
N TRP A 52 -6.01 -12.66 6.57
CA TRP A 52 -7.37 -13.20 6.76
C TRP A 52 -8.25 -13.07 5.53
N SER A 53 -8.13 -11.98 4.77
CA SER A 53 -9.03 -11.69 3.64
C SER A 53 -8.44 -12.10 2.29
N LEU A 54 -7.12 -12.29 2.20
CA LEU A 54 -6.48 -12.68 0.94
C LEU A 54 -5.82 -14.07 1.03
N LEU A 55 -4.84 -14.26 1.93
CA LEU A 55 -3.99 -15.46 1.92
C LEU A 55 -4.74 -16.74 2.33
N ILE A 56 -5.48 -16.70 3.44
CA ILE A 56 -6.29 -17.85 3.89
C ILE A 56 -7.36 -18.23 2.84
N PRO A 57 -8.17 -17.29 2.31
CA PRO A 57 -9.10 -17.60 1.23
C PRO A 57 -8.44 -18.15 -0.03
N ALA A 58 -7.29 -17.60 -0.45
CA ALA A 58 -6.56 -18.09 -1.62
C ALA A 58 -6.09 -19.56 -1.46
N MET A 59 -5.67 -19.93 -0.25
CA MET A 59 -5.35 -21.34 0.06
C MET A 59 -6.58 -22.24 0.04
N ASN A 60 -7.72 -21.76 0.57
CA ASN A 60 -8.97 -22.52 0.59
C ASN A 60 -9.54 -22.76 -0.82
N LEU A 61 -9.34 -21.84 -1.75
CA LEU A 61 -9.70 -22.02 -3.17
C LEU A 61 -8.82 -23.05 -3.89
N SER A 62 -7.70 -23.43 -3.30
CA SER A 62 -6.72 -24.37 -3.88
C SER A 62 -6.74 -25.75 -3.23
N VAL A 63 -7.76 -26.05 -2.41
CA VAL A 63 -7.88 -27.28 -1.62
C VAL A 63 -7.90 -28.54 -2.49
N ASP A 64 -8.43 -28.44 -3.71
CA ASP A 64 -8.43 -29.54 -4.70
C ASP A 64 -7.02 -30.01 -5.11
N LYS A 65 -5.97 -29.23 -4.80
CA LYS A 65 -4.55 -29.60 -5.05
C LYS A 65 -3.89 -30.37 -3.90
N GLY A 66 -4.65 -30.81 -2.89
CA GLY A 66 -4.15 -31.63 -1.78
C GLY A 66 -3.01 -30.95 -1.00
N ARG A 67 -1.90 -31.66 -0.73
CA ARG A 67 -0.74 -31.12 0.01
C ARG A 67 -0.07 -29.90 -0.65
N LEU A 68 -0.38 -29.58 -1.91
CA LEU A 68 0.19 -28.45 -2.65
C LEU A 68 -0.73 -27.23 -2.72
N ALA A 69 -1.82 -27.19 -1.93
CA ALA A 69 -2.76 -26.06 -1.91
C ALA A 69 -2.12 -24.71 -1.53
N PHE A 70 -1.01 -24.72 -0.77
CA PHE A 70 -0.28 -23.50 -0.39
C PHE A 70 0.60 -22.93 -1.52
N LEU A 71 0.97 -23.77 -2.50
CA LEU A 71 1.93 -23.42 -3.54
C LEU A 71 1.48 -22.24 -4.42
N PRO A 72 0.23 -22.18 -4.94
CA PRO A 72 -0.23 -21.03 -5.72
C PRO A 72 -0.28 -19.73 -4.91
N ALA A 73 -0.75 -19.79 -3.66
CA ALA A 73 -0.77 -18.62 -2.77
C ALA A 73 0.65 -18.12 -2.47
N PHE A 74 1.60 -19.04 -2.22
CA PHE A 74 3.01 -18.71 -1.99
C PHE A 74 3.66 -18.05 -3.21
N ILE A 75 3.50 -18.64 -4.41
CA ILE A 75 4.07 -18.10 -5.64
C ILE A 75 3.47 -16.71 -5.95
N GLY A 76 2.15 -16.56 -5.82
CA GLY A 76 1.48 -15.28 -6.05
C GLY A 76 1.96 -14.19 -5.07
N PHE A 77 2.09 -14.54 -3.79
CA PHE A 77 2.60 -13.62 -2.77
C PHE A 77 4.05 -13.20 -3.04
N TRP A 78 4.93 -14.16 -3.35
CA TRP A 78 6.33 -13.87 -3.68
C TRP A 78 6.48 -13.04 -4.95
N LEU A 79 5.71 -13.35 -5.99
CA LEU A 79 5.70 -12.59 -7.23
C LEU A 79 5.22 -11.16 -6.96
N GLY A 80 4.19 -10.97 -6.14
CA GLY A 80 3.73 -9.65 -5.71
C GLY A 80 4.81 -8.85 -4.98
N ILE A 81 5.53 -9.48 -4.04
CA ILE A 81 6.65 -8.84 -3.33
C ILE A 81 7.76 -8.45 -4.30
N LEU A 82 8.19 -9.37 -5.17
CA LEU A 82 9.24 -9.10 -6.15
C LEU A 82 8.82 -8.02 -7.15
N PHE A 83 7.56 -7.99 -7.54
CA PHE A 83 6.99 -6.97 -8.41
C PHE A 83 7.03 -5.60 -7.74
N LEU A 84 6.59 -5.49 -6.47
CA LEU A 84 6.67 -4.24 -5.72
C LEU A 84 8.12 -3.80 -5.50
N LEU A 85 9.04 -4.72 -5.17
CA LEU A 85 10.46 -4.44 -5.03
C LEU A 85 11.10 -3.99 -6.36
N PHE A 86 10.68 -4.58 -7.48
CA PHE A 86 11.10 -4.16 -8.80
C PHE A 86 10.59 -2.75 -9.12
N LEU A 87 9.32 -2.46 -8.85
CA LEU A 87 8.76 -1.12 -9.03
C LEU A 87 9.50 -0.09 -8.18
N ASP A 88 9.78 -0.39 -6.91
CA ASP A 88 10.53 0.48 -6.01
C ASP A 88 11.95 0.79 -6.53
N ARG A 89 12.61 -0.20 -7.14
CA ARG A 89 13.92 -0.04 -7.80
C ARG A 89 13.88 0.76 -9.10
N VAL A 90 12.81 0.66 -9.88
CA VAL A 90 12.68 1.32 -11.19
C VAL A 90 12.15 2.73 -11.06
N ILE A 91 11.26 2.99 -10.09
CA ILE A 91 10.67 4.29 -9.86
C ILE A 91 11.68 5.16 -9.10
N PRO A 92 12.13 6.29 -9.67
CA PRO A 92 13.03 7.21 -8.98
C PRO A 92 12.27 7.89 -7.84
N HIS A 93 12.51 7.44 -6.61
CA HIS A 93 11.88 7.96 -5.41
C HIS A 93 12.87 8.83 -4.62
N LEU A 94 12.35 9.88 -3.96
CA LEU A 94 13.15 10.82 -3.17
C LEU A 94 12.73 10.72 -1.70
N HIS A 95 13.51 10.04 -0.85
CA HIS A 95 13.22 9.95 0.58
C HIS A 95 13.25 11.34 1.23
N MET A 96 12.24 11.67 2.05
CA MET A 96 12.00 12.98 2.68
C MET A 96 13.19 13.54 3.52
N TYR A 97 14.22 12.72 3.82
CA TYR A 97 15.38 13.06 4.64
C TYR A 97 16.75 12.73 3.98
N ALA A 98 16.79 12.42 2.68
CA ALA A 98 18.04 12.07 1.98
C ALA A 98 18.35 13.07 0.86
N ASP A 99 19.55 13.68 0.90
CA ASP A 99 20.07 14.62 -0.12
C ASP A 99 20.40 13.96 -1.48
N LYS A 100 20.21 12.65 -1.62
CA LYS A 100 20.51 11.90 -2.86
C LYS A 100 19.29 11.11 -3.32
N ALA A 101 18.95 11.29 -4.58
CA ALA A 101 17.93 10.49 -5.25
C ALA A 101 18.39 9.03 -5.37
N GLU A 102 17.56 8.10 -4.91
CA GLU A 102 17.73 6.67 -5.21
C GLU A 102 16.96 6.35 -6.50
N GLY A 103 17.63 5.64 -7.42
CA GLY A 103 17.12 5.32 -8.77
C GLY A 103 17.83 6.03 -9.93
N PRO A 104 17.55 5.63 -11.19
CA PRO A 104 18.15 6.25 -12.38
C PRO A 104 17.73 7.72 -12.52
N LYS A 105 18.67 8.57 -13.01
CA LYS A 105 18.45 10.02 -13.15
C LYS A 105 17.19 10.31 -13.98
N SER A 106 16.14 10.81 -13.33
CA SER A 106 14.90 11.22 -13.98
C SER A 106 14.77 12.73 -14.06
N ARG A 107 14.19 13.23 -15.16
CA ARG A 107 13.82 14.65 -15.37
C ARG A 107 12.45 15.01 -14.76
N ALA A 108 11.85 14.13 -13.95
CA ALA A 108 10.57 14.39 -13.33
C ALA A 108 10.64 15.56 -12.33
N ALA A 109 9.55 16.31 -12.19
CA ALA A 109 9.47 17.43 -11.24
C ALA A 109 9.60 16.94 -9.80
N LYS A 110 10.27 17.72 -8.92
CA LYS A 110 10.46 17.39 -7.49
C LYS A 110 9.16 17.02 -6.77
N THR A 111 8.04 17.64 -7.14
CA THR A 111 6.70 17.35 -6.61
C THR A 111 6.21 15.96 -6.98
N THR A 112 6.45 15.50 -8.21
CA THR A 112 6.12 14.13 -8.66
C THR A 112 7.00 13.10 -7.95
N MET A 113 8.28 13.40 -7.73
CA MET A 113 9.19 12.50 -6.99
C MET A 113 8.86 12.38 -5.50
N MET A 114 8.27 13.40 -4.88
CA MET A 114 7.77 13.31 -3.49
C MET A 114 6.44 12.55 -3.39
N VAL A 115 5.55 12.66 -4.39
CA VAL A 115 4.31 11.86 -4.43
C VAL A 115 4.61 10.37 -4.70
N LEU A 116 5.66 10.09 -5.48
CA LEU A 116 6.15 8.73 -5.73
C LEU A 116 7.02 8.16 -4.59
N ALA A 117 7.36 8.97 -3.58
CA ALA A 117 8.13 8.55 -2.41
C ALA A 117 7.23 8.11 -1.24
N VAL A 118 6.16 7.36 -1.56
CA VAL A 118 5.29 6.69 -0.59
C VAL A 118 5.84 5.33 -0.24
#